data_AF-A0A3M1LP27-F1
#
_entry.id   AF-A0A3M1LP27-F1
#
_cell.length_a   1.000
_cell.length_b   1.000
_cell.length_c   1.000
_cell.angle_alpha   90.00
_cell.angle_beta   90.00
_cell.angle_gamma   90.00
#
_symmetry.space_group_name_H-M   'P 1'
#
loop_
_entity.id
_entity.type
_entity.pdbx_description
1 polymer ?
#
loop_
_entity_poly.entity_id
_entity_poly.type
_entity_poly.pdbx_seq_one_letter_code
_entity_poly.pdbx_strand_id
1 'polypeptide(L)'
;MTETFPVAPIDIWKRFLEIALDRLTPESFEQELPILRAFYGDDPEELAIAYMAMLTQLVLGSVLLLAAGLPSEEEAEAALDIFAESIGGFDFSSAIEALPSDDELTRYYRALATVGGKMLPQIVPALTAIFRAYVRGDYADTDPNALIEQALAIAETDPDRGRELIAQAVALYLEGKPLWWRWPQESWGSPLAQWISDVVFYGETIQDVWSPLGSVDQLRAEFQETLAALSNRLAAGEEIEEKEEEQVLEKRAARPVQVQKVGEGMALAEALRQRLIEVGGEKLPQEIYTLCEENREAVIPILIDLAADEELALVEAPGEGFVPIYAARLLGHLKAAEAVPTLIDLVAEGEPNEILFSEAIYALEAIGEPAVEPLFQFMRYSRLREAKANLAPTLVKVAGEDERTFPTLARLLEEVSWDEGKALVVMALADLGDRRAVPLLWDQLESAEEAVDRQEVLATLEELGVPGDDERLLALERRWVREEILSRWDTVITGVTDPQMLREMIEEMEDEEAEGFQVAPLAHWITDYYFLQLAWVVSMTLLSRDERTMT
;
A
#
# COMPACT_ATOMS: atom_id res chain seq x y z
N MET A 1 59.99 26.04 17.71
CA MET A 1 58.58 25.98 18.14
C MET A 1 57.78 26.65 17.04
N THR A 2 57.44 25.89 16.02
CA THR A 2 56.49 26.28 14.97
C THR A 2 55.14 25.82 15.48
N GLU A 3 54.32 26.77 15.92
CA GLU A 3 52.91 26.53 16.23
C GLU A 3 52.21 26.09 14.94
N THR A 4 51.95 24.80 14.84
CA THR A 4 50.97 24.26 13.90
C THR A 4 49.60 24.69 14.39
N PHE A 5 49.06 25.75 13.80
CA PHE A 5 47.63 26.01 13.91
C PHE A 5 46.90 24.81 13.28
N PRO A 6 45.96 24.16 13.97
CA PRO A 6 45.07 23.21 13.30
C PRO A 6 44.31 24.03 12.25
N VAL A 7 44.47 23.65 10.98
CA VAL A 7 43.56 24.10 9.92
C VAL A 7 42.17 23.69 10.39
N ALA A 8 41.27 24.66 10.57
CA ALA A 8 39.89 24.34 10.94
C ALA A 8 39.37 23.31 9.92
N PRO A 9 38.75 22.20 10.38
CA PRO A 9 38.17 21.25 9.45
C PRO A 9 37.25 22.03 8.52
N ILE A 10 37.51 21.97 7.21
CA ILE A 10 36.53 22.44 6.24
C ILE A 10 35.25 21.65 6.55
N ASP A 11 34.18 22.37 6.86
CA ASP A 11 32.84 21.80 7.00
C ASP A 11 32.42 21.27 5.63
N ILE A 12 32.80 20.03 5.31
CA ILE A 12 32.57 19.40 4.00
C ILE A 12 31.08 19.52 3.61
N TRP A 13 30.16 19.39 4.56
CA TRP A 13 28.73 19.59 4.33
C TRP A 13 28.39 21.01 3.83
N LYS A 14 29.10 22.06 4.28
CA LYS A 14 28.90 23.44 3.78
C LYS A 14 29.35 23.59 2.33
N ARG A 15 30.44 22.91 1.94
CA ARG A 15 30.86 22.89 0.53
C ARG A 15 29.79 22.23 -0.35
N PHE A 16 29.22 21.12 0.11
CA PHE A 16 28.09 20.49 -0.59
C PHE A 16 26.84 21.39 -0.62
N LEU A 17 26.57 22.14 0.45
CA LEU A 17 25.49 23.14 0.46
C LEU A 17 25.74 24.26 -0.56
N GLU A 18 26.99 24.75 -0.66
CA GLU A 18 27.38 25.74 -1.67
C GLU A 18 27.19 25.19 -3.09
N ILE A 19 27.58 23.93 -3.35
CA ILE A 19 27.32 23.25 -4.62
C ILE A 19 25.80 23.16 -4.89
N ALA A 20 25.00 22.82 -3.88
CA ALA A 20 23.54 22.76 -4.01
C ALA A 20 22.93 24.10 -4.38
N LEU A 21 23.39 25.19 -3.76
CA LEU A 21 22.95 26.55 -4.06
C LEU A 21 23.41 27.00 -5.45
N ASP A 22 24.64 26.66 -5.84
CA ASP A 22 25.18 26.96 -7.17
C ASP A 22 24.36 26.26 -8.26
N ARG A 23 23.94 25.02 -8.04
CA ARG A 23 23.07 24.28 -8.97
C ARG A 23 21.68 24.90 -9.16
N LEU A 24 21.22 25.75 -8.25
CA LEU A 24 19.97 26.49 -8.40
C LEU A 24 20.16 27.77 -9.24
N THR A 25 21.38 28.15 -9.61
CA THR A 25 21.66 29.36 -10.42
C THR A 25 21.38 29.15 -11.91
N PRO A 26 21.15 30.23 -12.68
CA PRO A 26 20.98 30.14 -14.12
C PRO A 26 22.18 29.51 -14.83
N GLU A 27 23.39 29.85 -14.41
CA GLU A 27 24.64 29.42 -15.05
C GLU A 27 24.83 27.89 -14.98
N SER A 28 24.54 27.31 -13.82
CA SER A 28 24.68 25.86 -13.63
C SER A 28 23.50 25.11 -14.26
N PHE A 29 22.30 25.68 -14.27
CA PHE A 29 21.17 25.11 -15.00
C PHE A 29 21.41 25.12 -16.52
N GLU A 30 22.02 26.18 -17.08
CA GLU A 30 22.36 26.25 -18.51
C GLU A 30 23.27 25.11 -18.95
N GLN A 31 24.22 24.70 -18.10
CA GLN A 31 25.17 23.62 -18.39
C GLN A 31 24.48 22.25 -18.51
N GLU A 32 23.37 22.06 -17.79
CA GLU A 32 22.64 20.79 -17.73
C GLU A 32 21.53 20.70 -18.81
N LEU A 33 21.08 21.84 -19.36
CA LEU A 33 20.06 21.91 -20.41
C LEU A 33 20.31 20.97 -21.60
N PRO A 34 21.52 20.86 -22.18
CA PRO A 34 21.75 19.98 -23.33
C PRO A 34 21.48 18.50 -23.02
N ILE A 35 21.83 18.06 -21.81
CA ILE A 35 21.63 16.69 -21.35
C ILE A 35 20.14 16.48 -21.10
N LEU A 36 19.51 17.35 -20.31
CA LEU A 36 18.08 17.26 -20.02
C LEU A 36 17.25 17.22 -21.31
N ARG A 37 17.58 18.06 -22.30
CA ARG A 37 16.87 18.09 -23.58
C ARG A 37 17.00 16.82 -24.39
N ALA A 38 18.14 16.14 -24.30
CA ALA A 38 18.36 14.88 -24.99
C ALA A 38 17.45 13.77 -24.45
N PHE A 39 17.09 13.83 -23.16
CA PHE A 39 16.28 12.81 -22.49
C PHE A 39 14.79 13.14 -22.41
N TYR A 40 14.45 14.40 -22.11
CA TYR A 40 13.09 14.84 -21.78
C TYR A 40 12.47 15.76 -22.85
N GLY A 41 13.16 16.00 -23.96
CA GLY A 41 12.66 16.89 -25.02
C GLY A 41 12.86 18.37 -24.69
N ASP A 42 12.05 19.24 -25.28
CA ASP A 42 12.31 20.70 -25.27
C ASP A 42 11.23 21.51 -24.53
N ASP A 43 10.35 20.84 -23.78
CA ASP A 43 9.34 21.52 -22.97
C ASP A 43 9.98 22.11 -21.68
N PRO A 44 9.88 23.43 -21.45
CA PRO A 44 10.51 24.05 -20.29
C PRO A 44 10.01 23.56 -18.94
N GLU A 45 8.73 23.17 -18.83
CA GLU A 45 8.15 22.73 -17.56
C GLU A 45 8.58 21.30 -17.24
N GLU A 46 8.54 20.40 -18.23
CA GLU A 46 9.05 19.02 -18.08
C GLU A 46 10.54 19.00 -17.71
N LEU A 47 11.37 19.83 -18.36
CA LEU A 47 12.79 19.94 -18.03
C LEU A 47 13.03 20.50 -16.63
N ALA A 48 12.23 21.48 -16.20
CA ALA A 48 12.29 22.04 -14.86
C ALA A 48 11.93 21.00 -13.78
N ILE A 49 10.89 20.20 -14.01
CA ILE A 49 10.49 19.10 -13.12
C ILE A 49 11.60 18.06 -13.04
N ALA A 50 12.12 17.60 -14.19
CA ALA A 50 13.21 16.62 -14.25
C ALA A 50 14.46 17.12 -13.51
N TYR A 51 14.83 18.39 -13.70
CA TYR A 51 15.97 18.98 -13.03
C TYR A 51 15.77 19.08 -11.51
N MET A 52 14.60 19.51 -11.05
CA MET A 52 14.29 19.58 -9.62
C MET A 52 14.25 18.19 -8.95
N ALA A 53 13.74 17.17 -9.65
CA ALA A 53 13.79 15.79 -9.18
C ALA A 53 15.25 15.33 -9.00
N MET A 54 16.10 15.54 -10.01
CA MET A 54 17.52 15.21 -9.96
C MET A 54 18.25 15.93 -8.80
N LEU A 55 18.02 17.23 -8.62
CA LEU A 55 18.60 18.01 -7.52
C LEU A 55 18.21 17.46 -6.15
N THR A 56 16.95 17.07 -6.00
CA THR A 56 16.42 16.55 -4.73
C THR A 56 17.06 15.20 -4.40
N GLN A 57 17.15 14.30 -5.39
CA GLN A 57 17.68 12.95 -5.23
C GLN A 57 19.19 12.92 -4.93
N LEU A 58 19.98 13.67 -5.71
CA LEU A 58 21.44 13.53 -5.68
C LEU A 58 22.12 14.56 -4.77
N VAL A 59 21.59 15.78 -4.72
CA VAL A 59 22.32 16.90 -4.13
C VAL A 59 21.80 17.22 -2.73
N LEU A 60 20.49 17.43 -2.58
CA LEU A 60 19.90 17.79 -1.28
C LEU A 60 20.02 16.65 -0.25
N GLY A 61 19.74 15.41 -0.66
CA GLY A 61 19.92 14.23 0.20
C GLY A 61 21.36 14.06 0.70
N SER A 62 22.35 14.33 -0.16
CA SER A 62 23.78 14.24 0.18
C SER A 62 24.21 15.29 1.21
N VAL A 63 23.75 16.55 1.07
CA VAL A 63 24.03 17.63 2.04
C VAL A 63 23.52 17.24 3.42
N LEU A 64 22.29 16.73 3.49
CA LEU A 64 21.64 16.35 4.74
C LEU A 64 22.28 15.12 5.37
N LEU A 65 22.68 14.14 4.57
CA LEU A 65 23.43 12.97 5.03
C LEU A 65 24.76 13.36 5.67
N LEU A 66 25.51 14.26 5.02
CA LEU A 66 26.77 14.80 5.55
C LEU A 66 26.54 15.61 6.84
N ALA A 67 25.49 16.41 6.90
CA ALA A 67 25.10 17.15 8.11
C ALA A 67 24.73 16.21 9.26
N ALA A 68 24.00 15.13 8.98
CA ALA A 68 23.63 14.12 9.97
C ALA A 68 24.84 13.32 10.49
N GLY A 69 25.88 13.17 9.67
CA GLY A 69 27.15 12.54 10.04
C GLY A 69 28.05 13.40 10.94
N LEU A 70 27.65 14.62 11.31
CA LEU A 70 28.43 15.49 12.19
C LEU A 70 28.59 14.89 13.61
N PRO A 71 29.70 15.20 14.32
CA PRO A 71 30.09 14.52 15.55
C PRO A 71 29.08 14.62 16.70
N SER A 72 28.31 15.71 16.77
CA SER A 72 27.33 15.94 17.82
C SER A 72 25.94 16.27 17.27
N GLU A 73 24.92 15.96 18.05
CA GLU A 73 23.52 16.31 17.75
C GLU A 73 23.35 17.82 17.56
N GLU A 74 23.93 18.64 18.44
CA GLU A 74 23.84 20.11 18.37
C GLU A 74 24.44 20.67 17.07
N GLU A 75 25.59 20.15 16.63
CA GLU A 75 26.21 20.55 15.36
C GLU A 75 25.37 20.12 14.15
N ALA A 76 24.82 18.90 14.19
CA ALA A 76 23.96 18.38 13.15
C ALA A 76 22.65 19.19 13.04
N GLU A 77 21.98 19.49 14.15
CA GLU A 77 20.78 20.34 14.14
C GLU A 77 21.07 21.75 13.61
N ALA A 78 22.17 22.36 14.03
CA ALA A 78 22.57 23.67 13.51
C ALA A 78 22.83 23.64 11.99
N ALA A 79 23.42 22.55 11.48
CA ALA A 79 23.63 22.37 10.05
C ALA A 79 22.31 22.19 9.27
N LEU A 80 21.35 21.46 9.84
CA LEU A 80 20.00 21.31 9.29
C LEU A 80 19.24 22.64 9.24
N ASP A 81 19.38 23.49 10.27
CA ASP A 81 18.78 24.83 10.28
C ASP A 81 19.39 25.73 9.18
N ILE A 82 20.72 25.70 9.03
CA ILE A 82 21.42 26.45 7.97
C ILE A 82 20.99 25.96 6.58
N PHE A 83 20.87 24.65 6.39
CA PHE A 83 20.35 24.06 5.15
C PHE A 83 18.95 24.57 4.84
N ALA A 84 18.04 24.51 5.83
CA ALA A 84 16.65 24.90 5.67
C ALA A 84 16.50 26.38 5.33
N GLU A 85 17.27 27.25 6.00
CA GLU A 85 17.29 28.69 5.72
C GLU A 85 17.88 29.00 4.33
N SER A 86 18.96 28.31 3.94
CA SER A 86 19.67 28.57 2.69
C SER A 86 18.92 28.07 1.47
N ILE A 87 18.48 26.80 1.46
CA ILE A 87 17.77 26.20 0.33
C ILE A 87 16.32 26.67 0.30
N GLY A 88 15.63 26.67 1.46
CA GLY A 88 14.25 27.12 1.55
C GLY A 88 14.08 28.63 1.29
N GLY A 89 15.13 29.42 1.54
CA GLY A 89 15.17 30.85 1.30
C GLY A 89 15.74 31.27 -0.06
N PHE A 90 16.00 30.35 -0.99
CA PHE A 90 16.62 30.67 -2.27
C PHE A 90 15.74 31.62 -3.10
N ASP A 91 16.31 32.77 -3.48
CA ASP A 91 15.59 33.82 -4.21
C ASP A 91 15.76 33.70 -5.73
N PHE A 92 14.88 32.90 -6.34
CA PHE A 92 14.81 32.80 -7.79
C PHE A 92 14.48 34.13 -8.48
N SER A 93 13.81 35.07 -7.81
CA SER A 93 13.40 36.33 -8.44
C SER A 93 14.62 37.20 -8.74
N SER A 94 15.53 37.32 -7.77
CA SER A 94 16.81 38.01 -7.97
C SER A 94 17.65 37.38 -9.09
N ALA A 95 17.67 36.04 -9.18
CA ALA A 95 18.36 35.32 -10.24
C ALA A 95 17.76 35.59 -11.64
N ILE A 96 16.43 35.64 -11.75
CA ILE A 96 15.73 35.98 -13.00
C ILE A 96 16.00 37.44 -13.42
N GLU A 97 16.02 38.38 -12.47
CA GLU A 97 16.27 39.80 -12.76
C GLU A 97 17.66 40.06 -13.36
N ALA A 98 18.64 39.22 -13.05
CA ALA A 98 19.98 39.28 -13.62
C ALA A 98 20.05 38.81 -15.09
N LEU A 99 19.04 38.10 -15.58
CA LEU A 99 19.04 37.52 -16.92
C LEU A 99 18.46 38.46 -17.99
N PRO A 100 18.94 38.37 -19.25
CA PRO A 100 18.38 39.16 -20.35
C PRO A 100 16.91 38.78 -20.64
N SER A 101 16.05 39.77 -20.86
CA SER A 101 14.59 39.57 -20.92
C SER A 101 14.05 38.77 -22.11
N ASP A 102 14.87 38.55 -23.16
CA ASP A 102 14.49 37.91 -24.43
C ASP A 102 15.46 36.78 -24.81
N ASP A 103 16.10 36.19 -23.80
CA ASP A 103 17.03 35.07 -23.96
C ASP A 103 16.34 33.72 -23.74
N GLU A 104 16.82 32.70 -24.46
CA GLU A 104 16.31 31.34 -24.36
C GLU A 104 16.47 30.80 -22.94
N LEU A 105 17.64 30.99 -22.31
CA LEU A 105 17.90 30.55 -20.93
C LEU A 105 16.89 31.14 -19.96
N THR A 106 16.54 32.42 -20.12
CA THR A 106 15.55 33.10 -19.28
C THR A 106 14.19 32.42 -19.33
N ARG A 107 13.78 31.86 -20.47
CA ARG A 107 12.53 31.12 -20.59
C ARG A 107 12.58 29.83 -19.77
N TYR A 108 13.62 29.01 -19.93
CA TYR A 108 13.73 27.74 -19.19
C TYR A 108 13.95 27.98 -17.70
N TYR A 109 14.79 28.94 -17.33
CA TYR A 109 15.05 29.25 -15.93
C TYR A 109 13.82 29.82 -15.21
N ARG A 110 12.93 30.56 -15.90
CA ARG A 110 11.64 30.94 -15.31
C ARG A 110 10.73 29.75 -15.04
N ALA A 111 10.75 28.73 -15.90
CA ALA A 111 10.03 27.49 -15.62
C ALA A 111 10.63 26.80 -14.38
N LEU A 112 11.96 26.71 -14.30
CA LEU A 112 12.65 26.20 -13.11
C LEU A 112 12.28 26.97 -11.85
N ALA A 113 12.33 28.30 -11.86
CA ALA A 113 11.94 29.13 -10.74
C ALA A 113 10.48 28.94 -10.31
N THR A 114 9.58 28.72 -11.29
CA THR A 114 8.16 28.47 -11.03
C THR A 114 7.95 27.12 -10.35
N VAL A 115 8.65 26.08 -10.83
CA VAL A 115 8.58 24.72 -10.27
C VAL A 115 9.29 24.68 -8.92
N GLY A 116 10.54 25.12 -8.85
CA GLY A 116 11.35 25.17 -7.64
C GLY A 116 10.72 26.04 -6.54
N GLY A 117 10.12 27.18 -6.89
CA GLY A 117 9.40 28.03 -5.94
C GLY A 117 8.14 27.37 -5.34
N LYS A 118 7.59 26.32 -5.97
CA LYS A 118 6.51 25.50 -5.41
C LYS A 118 7.04 24.28 -4.66
N MET A 119 8.07 23.61 -5.21
CA MET A 119 8.60 22.36 -4.67
C MET A 119 9.48 22.57 -3.44
N LEU A 120 10.40 23.55 -3.43
CA LEU A 120 11.33 23.76 -2.30
C LEU A 120 10.61 24.01 -0.96
N PRO A 121 9.53 24.80 -0.89
CA PRO A 121 8.74 24.95 0.34
C PRO A 121 8.07 23.68 0.86
N GLN A 122 7.93 22.64 0.02
CA GLN A 122 7.40 21.33 0.42
C GLN A 122 8.54 20.37 0.80
N ILE A 123 9.57 20.29 -0.06
CA ILE A 123 10.74 19.42 0.09
C ILE A 123 11.50 19.74 1.38
N VAL A 124 11.87 21.02 1.56
CA VAL A 124 12.83 21.42 2.60
C VAL A 124 12.30 21.10 4.00
N PRO A 125 11.05 21.44 4.37
CA PRO A 125 10.51 21.05 5.67
C PRO A 125 10.46 19.54 5.87
N ALA A 126 10.03 18.76 4.87
CA ALA A 126 9.93 17.30 4.96
C ALA A 126 11.30 16.66 5.22
N LEU A 127 12.28 16.97 4.37
CA LEU A 127 13.66 16.50 4.52
C LEU A 127 14.28 16.90 5.86
N THR A 128 14.12 18.16 6.26
CA THR A 128 14.66 18.65 7.53
C THR A 128 14.02 17.93 8.72
N ALA A 129 12.72 17.66 8.68
CA ALA A 129 12.02 16.92 9.73
C ALA A 129 12.53 15.48 9.86
N ILE A 130 12.68 14.76 8.73
CA ILE A 130 13.21 13.39 8.69
C ILE A 130 14.60 13.33 9.33
N PHE A 131 15.53 14.16 8.85
CA PHE A 131 16.91 14.13 9.34
C PHE A 131 17.04 14.65 10.77
N ARG A 132 16.20 15.61 11.19
CA ARG A 132 16.18 16.07 12.58
C ARG A 132 15.71 14.95 13.51
N ALA A 133 14.66 14.22 13.15
CA ALA A 133 14.23 13.05 13.91
C ALA A 133 15.34 11.99 13.98
N TYR A 134 15.93 11.64 12.84
CA TYR A 134 17.03 10.68 12.74
C TYR A 134 18.25 11.06 13.61
N VAL A 135 18.67 12.33 13.56
CA VAL A 135 19.84 12.85 14.32
C VAL A 135 19.61 12.84 15.83
N ARG A 136 18.39 13.17 16.27
CA ARG A 136 18.00 13.14 17.68
C ARG A 136 17.99 11.72 18.24
N GLY A 137 17.57 10.75 17.43
CA GLY A 137 17.38 9.37 17.87
C GLY A 137 16.40 9.26 19.05
N ASP A 138 15.51 10.26 19.23
CA ASP A 138 14.61 10.38 20.38
C ASP A 138 13.28 9.62 20.18
N TYR A 139 13.30 8.64 19.29
CA TYR A 139 12.23 7.69 19.06
C TYR A 139 12.51 6.40 19.83
N ALA A 140 11.46 5.82 20.41
CA ALA A 140 11.55 4.48 20.96
C ALA A 140 11.81 3.47 19.82
N ASP A 141 12.57 2.39 20.07
CA ASP A 141 12.70 1.25 19.14
C ASP A 141 11.34 0.54 19.02
N THR A 142 10.47 1.16 18.24
CA THR A 142 9.06 0.87 18.07
C THR A 142 8.82 0.65 16.58
N ASP A 143 7.76 -0.08 16.26
CA ASP A 143 7.29 -0.24 14.89
C ASP A 143 7.00 1.14 14.25
N PRO A 144 7.67 1.53 13.15
CA PRO A 144 7.45 2.84 12.52
C PRO A 144 6.01 3.02 12.05
N ASN A 145 5.33 1.94 11.69
CA ASN A 145 3.92 1.99 11.27
C ASN A 145 2.99 2.35 12.42
N ALA A 146 3.31 1.91 13.64
CA ALA A 146 2.55 2.27 14.83
C ALA A 146 2.69 3.77 15.17
N LEU A 147 3.80 4.42 14.78
CA LEU A 147 3.96 5.87 14.93
C LEU A 147 3.07 6.63 13.95
N ILE A 148 2.95 6.16 12.70
CA ILE A 148 2.03 6.76 11.72
C ILE A 148 0.57 6.54 12.13
N GLU A 149 0.20 5.37 12.63
CA GLU A 149 -1.14 5.15 13.21
C GLU A 149 -1.45 6.11 14.36
N GLN A 150 -0.49 6.30 15.28
CA GLN A 150 -0.62 7.27 16.37
C GLN A 150 -0.76 8.69 15.84
N ALA A 151 0.04 9.09 14.84
CA ALA A 151 -0.03 10.39 14.20
C ALA A 151 -1.41 10.65 13.61
N LEU A 152 -1.96 9.67 12.89
CA LEU A 152 -3.29 9.74 12.30
C LEU A 152 -4.39 9.85 13.36
N ALA A 153 -4.25 9.17 14.50
CA ALA A 153 -5.21 9.24 15.61
C ALA A 153 -5.27 10.62 16.27
N ILE A 154 -4.17 11.38 16.28
CA ILE A 154 -4.10 12.73 16.87
C ILE A 154 -4.17 13.86 15.82
N ALA A 155 -4.23 13.54 14.53
CA ALA A 155 -4.08 14.50 13.43
C ALA A 155 -4.99 15.72 13.51
N GLU A 156 -6.23 15.54 13.99
CA GLU A 156 -7.22 16.61 14.15
C GLU A 156 -6.96 17.48 15.40
N THR A 157 -6.39 16.91 16.45
CA THR A 157 -6.21 17.58 17.74
C THR A 157 -4.83 18.20 17.91
N ASP A 158 -3.80 17.58 17.34
CA ASP A 158 -2.40 17.98 17.46
C ASP A 158 -1.63 17.58 16.18
N PRO A 159 -1.84 18.32 15.07
CA PRO A 159 -1.20 18.01 13.80
C PRO A 159 0.32 18.15 13.86
N ASP A 160 0.86 19.06 14.69
CA ASP A 160 2.30 19.27 14.80
C ASP A 160 2.97 18.06 15.45
N ARG A 161 2.41 17.54 16.54
CA ARG A 161 2.89 16.28 17.11
C ARG A 161 2.73 15.11 16.14
N GLY A 162 1.65 15.09 15.35
CA GLY A 162 1.46 14.12 14.29
C GLY A 162 2.60 14.14 13.25
N ARG A 163 3.00 15.34 12.79
CA ARG A 163 4.12 15.50 11.86
C ARG A 163 5.44 15.00 12.44
N GLU A 164 5.69 15.24 13.72
CA GLU A 164 6.89 14.72 14.42
C GLU A 164 6.89 13.19 14.45
N LEU A 165 5.77 12.56 14.79
CA LEU A 165 5.65 11.10 14.82
C LEU A 165 5.89 10.47 13.44
N ILE A 166 5.40 11.11 12.36
CA ILE A 166 5.64 10.67 10.98
C ILE A 166 7.13 10.80 10.62
N ALA A 167 7.79 11.90 11.00
CA ALA A 167 9.22 12.06 10.78
C ALA A 167 10.04 11.01 11.56
N GLN A 168 9.65 10.67 12.79
CA GLN A 168 10.25 9.59 13.58
C GLN A 168 10.04 8.21 12.92
N ALA A 169 8.87 7.96 12.34
CA ALA A 169 8.61 6.73 11.59
C ALA A 169 9.55 6.58 10.38
N VAL A 170 9.72 7.66 9.62
CA VAL A 170 10.63 7.64 8.46
C VAL A 170 12.10 7.61 8.89
N ALA A 171 12.48 8.20 10.03
CA ALA A 171 13.80 8.03 10.59
C ALA A 171 14.12 6.56 10.92
N LEU A 172 13.19 5.85 11.56
CA LEU A 172 13.30 4.40 11.80
C LEU A 172 13.34 3.60 10.48
N TYR A 173 12.58 4.03 9.47
CA TYR A 173 12.69 3.47 8.13
C TYR A 173 14.10 3.61 7.59
N LEU A 174 14.71 4.81 7.65
CA LEU A 174 16.10 5.04 7.26
C LEU A 174 17.10 4.14 8.00
N GLU A 175 16.85 3.77 9.26
CA GLU A 175 17.68 2.79 10.00
C GLU A 175 17.55 1.34 9.49
N GLY A 176 16.57 1.08 8.61
CA GLY A 176 16.31 -0.22 7.99
C GLY A 176 15.09 -0.95 8.54
N LYS A 177 14.24 -0.28 9.34
CA LYS A 177 12.96 -0.86 9.78
C LYS A 177 11.95 -0.80 8.62
N PRO A 178 11.10 -1.83 8.42
CA PRO A 178 10.13 -1.82 7.33
C PRO A 178 9.02 -0.78 7.59
N LEU A 179 8.71 0.00 6.55
CA LEU A 179 7.59 0.94 6.54
C LEU A 179 6.51 0.41 5.59
N TRP A 180 5.25 0.60 5.96
CA TRP A 180 4.10 0.22 5.16
C TRP A 180 4.01 1.10 3.90
N TRP A 181 4.16 0.48 2.73
CA TRP A 181 4.29 1.18 1.46
C TRP A 181 3.03 1.94 1.04
N ARG A 182 1.83 1.54 1.52
CA ARG A 182 0.57 2.21 1.19
C ARG A 182 0.19 3.36 2.12
N TRP A 183 1.06 3.83 3.01
CA TRP A 183 0.72 4.99 3.86
C TRP A 183 0.29 6.23 3.06
N PRO A 184 0.91 6.59 1.93
CA PRO A 184 0.45 7.71 1.10
C PRO A 184 -0.98 7.52 0.57
N GLN A 185 -1.37 6.31 0.19
CA GLN A 185 -2.67 5.96 -0.40
C GLN A 185 -3.77 5.74 0.64
N GLU A 186 -3.42 5.32 1.86
CA GLU A 186 -4.40 4.99 2.88
C GLU A 186 -4.58 6.06 3.96
N SER A 187 -3.76 7.11 3.92
CA SER A 187 -3.89 8.27 4.82
C SER A 187 -4.81 9.38 4.29
N TRP A 188 -5.43 9.17 3.11
CA TRP A 188 -6.37 10.12 2.51
C TRP A 188 -7.51 10.48 3.46
N GLY A 189 -7.88 11.75 3.48
CA GLY A 189 -8.87 12.31 4.41
C GLY A 189 -8.29 12.77 5.75
N SER A 190 -7.03 12.43 6.07
CA SER A 190 -6.33 13.03 7.22
C SER A 190 -5.79 14.44 6.89
N PRO A 191 -5.78 15.38 7.86
CA PRO A 191 -5.02 16.62 7.75
C PRO A 191 -3.52 16.42 7.49
N LEU A 192 -2.99 15.22 7.76
CA LEU A 192 -1.57 14.86 7.58
C LEU A 192 -1.29 14.12 6.27
N ALA A 193 -2.29 13.84 5.42
CA ALA A 193 -2.13 13.01 4.23
C ALA A 193 -0.99 13.49 3.30
N GLN A 194 -0.97 14.78 2.96
CA GLN A 194 0.09 15.36 2.13
C GLN A 194 1.46 15.22 2.80
N TRP A 195 1.54 15.46 4.10
CA TRP A 195 2.81 15.36 4.84
C TRP A 195 3.32 13.93 4.89
N ILE A 196 2.44 12.94 5.07
CA ILE A 196 2.78 11.52 5.00
C ILE A 196 3.34 11.21 3.61
N SER A 197 2.62 11.60 2.55
CA SER A 197 3.06 11.41 1.17
C SER A 197 4.46 11.99 0.93
N ASP A 198 4.68 13.25 1.31
CA ASP A 198 5.97 13.93 1.11
C ASP A 198 7.09 13.23 1.89
N VAL A 199 6.91 12.98 3.18
CA VAL A 199 7.96 12.43 4.05
C VAL A 199 8.29 10.98 3.68
N VAL A 200 7.28 10.15 3.37
CA VAL A 200 7.49 8.76 2.91
C VAL A 200 8.22 8.75 1.57
N PHE A 201 7.76 9.52 0.58
CA PHE A 201 8.40 9.63 -0.73
C PHE A 201 9.88 10.00 -0.64
N TYR A 202 10.22 11.00 0.17
CA TYR A 202 11.62 11.39 0.34
C TYR A 202 12.42 10.35 1.14
N GLY A 203 11.81 9.68 2.12
CA GLY A 203 12.42 8.57 2.84
C GLY A 203 12.83 7.41 1.92
N GLU A 204 11.90 6.97 1.07
CA GLU A 204 12.13 5.93 0.05
C GLU A 204 13.23 6.35 -0.94
N THR A 205 13.13 7.58 -1.46
CA THR A 205 14.14 8.16 -2.35
C THR A 205 15.54 8.13 -1.73
N ILE A 206 15.68 8.42 -0.43
CA ILE A 206 16.96 8.36 0.27
C ILE A 206 17.45 6.91 0.37
N GLN A 207 16.59 5.95 0.74
CA GLN A 207 17.01 4.54 0.84
C GLN A 207 17.39 3.92 -0.50
N ASP A 208 16.69 4.29 -1.57
CA ASP A 208 17.00 3.85 -2.94
C ASP A 208 18.42 4.25 -3.36
N VAL A 209 18.87 5.43 -2.92
CA VAL A 209 20.21 5.92 -3.21
C VAL A 209 21.23 5.33 -2.24
N TRP A 210 20.96 5.27 -0.94
CA TRP A 210 21.99 5.09 0.10
C TRP A 210 21.98 3.75 0.85
N SER A 211 21.04 2.84 0.55
CA SER A 211 20.72 1.69 1.41
C SER A 211 20.28 2.15 2.82
N PRO A 212 19.79 1.28 3.71
CA PRO A 212 19.55 1.68 5.09
C PRO A 212 20.80 2.32 5.71
N LEU A 213 20.62 3.49 6.32
CA LEU A 213 21.71 4.28 6.91
C LEU A 213 22.26 3.65 8.19
N GLY A 214 21.52 2.73 8.81
CA GLY A 214 21.81 2.21 10.14
C GLY A 214 21.44 3.24 11.21
N SER A 215 21.94 3.06 12.44
CA SER A 215 21.71 4.05 13.50
C SER A 215 22.56 5.30 13.29
N VAL A 216 22.15 6.43 13.87
CA VAL A 216 22.93 7.68 13.82
C VAL A 216 24.37 7.50 14.31
N ASP A 217 24.61 6.65 15.31
CA ASP A 217 25.95 6.35 15.80
C ASP A 217 26.80 5.58 14.80
N GLN A 218 26.19 4.64 14.07
CA GLN A 218 26.86 3.91 12.98
C GLN A 218 27.22 4.86 11.85
N LEU A 219 26.26 5.70 11.43
CA LEU A 219 26.46 6.73 10.42
C LEU A 219 27.63 7.65 10.81
N ARG A 220 27.61 8.22 12.03
CA ARG A 220 28.68 9.11 12.52
C ARG A 220 30.04 8.42 12.54
N ALA A 221 30.12 7.16 12.98
CA ALA A 221 31.38 6.42 13.00
C ALA A 221 31.98 6.28 11.59
N GLU A 222 31.17 5.93 10.61
CA GLU A 222 31.59 5.76 9.20
C GLU A 222 32.00 7.10 8.56
N PHE A 223 31.23 8.16 8.82
CA PHE A 223 31.55 9.50 8.34
C PHE A 223 32.79 10.07 9.01
N GLN A 224 33.04 9.81 10.30
CA GLN A 224 34.24 10.30 10.96
C GLN A 224 35.54 9.77 10.33
N GLU A 225 35.61 8.50 9.95
CA GLU A 225 36.77 7.96 9.24
C GLU A 225 36.97 8.64 7.88
N THR A 226 35.87 8.86 7.16
CA THR A 226 35.89 9.42 5.81
C THR A 226 36.19 10.92 5.80
N LEU A 227 35.53 11.69 6.67
CA LEU A 227 35.76 13.12 6.86
C LEU A 227 37.17 13.39 7.38
N ALA A 228 37.70 12.54 8.29
CA ALA A 228 39.08 12.66 8.74
C ALA A 228 40.08 12.43 7.59
N ALA A 229 39.83 11.46 6.72
CA ALA A 229 40.66 11.21 5.54
C ALA A 229 40.66 12.40 4.57
N LEU A 230 39.47 12.95 4.26
CA LEU A 230 39.31 14.11 3.38
C LEU A 230 39.95 15.38 3.98
N SER A 231 39.69 15.63 5.27
CA SER A 231 40.22 16.78 5.99
C SER A 231 41.76 16.79 6.02
N ASN A 232 42.38 15.61 6.25
CA ASN A 232 43.84 15.47 6.22
C ASN A 232 44.46 15.77 4.83
N ARG A 233 43.76 15.40 3.75
CA ARG A 233 44.21 15.66 2.38
C ARG A 233 44.06 17.13 1.97
N LEU A 234 42.92 17.74 2.31
CA LEU A 234 42.72 19.20 2.15
C LEU A 234 43.76 20.00 2.94
N ALA A 235 44.07 19.58 4.17
CA ALA A 235 45.13 20.20 4.98
C ALA A 235 46.53 20.02 4.36
N ALA A 236 46.74 19.00 3.54
CA ALA A 236 47.96 18.80 2.77
C ALA A 236 48.03 19.66 1.48
N GLY A 237 47.00 20.46 1.19
CA GLY A 237 46.91 21.32 0.01
C GLY A 237 46.57 20.57 -1.27
N GLU A 238 46.03 19.35 -1.16
CA GLU A 238 45.51 18.62 -2.32
C GLU A 238 44.19 19.27 -2.77
N GLU A 239 44.09 19.59 -4.07
CA GLU A 239 42.80 19.87 -4.69
C GLU A 239 42.01 18.55 -4.73
N ILE A 240 40.91 18.48 -3.99
CA ILE A 240 39.95 17.40 -4.15
C ILE A 240 39.13 17.74 -5.39
N GLU A 241 39.38 17.02 -6.48
CA GLU A 241 38.56 17.09 -7.70
C GLU A 241 37.12 16.66 -7.36
N GLU A 242 36.12 17.29 -8.00
CA GLU A 242 34.68 17.03 -7.83
C GLU A 242 34.35 15.52 -7.92
N LYS A 243 35.09 14.80 -8.76
CA LYS A 243 34.99 13.34 -8.94
C LYS A 243 35.41 12.49 -7.74
N GLU A 244 36.24 13.01 -6.83
CA GLU A 244 36.63 12.29 -5.61
C GLU A 244 35.64 12.52 -4.45
N GLU A 245 34.95 13.67 -4.44
CA GLU A 245 33.81 13.93 -3.53
C GLU A 245 32.62 13.04 -3.89
N GLU A 246 32.39 12.84 -5.19
CA GLU A 246 31.45 11.86 -5.72
C GLU A 246 31.82 10.42 -5.28
N GLN A 247 33.10 10.03 -5.28
CA GLN A 247 33.53 8.68 -4.88
C GLN A 247 33.26 8.32 -3.41
N VAL A 248 33.26 9.32 -2.52
CA VAL A 248 32.95 9.13 -1.09
C VAL A 248 31.49 8.71 -0.90
N LEU A 249 30.63 9.35 -1.68
CA LEU A 249 29.20 9.12 -1.77
C LEU A 249 28.92 7.81 -2.55
N GLU A 250 29.56 7.59 -3.70
CA GLU A 250 29.41 6.38 -4.52
C GLU A 250 29.79 5.08 -3.78
N LYS A 251 30.72 5.11 -2.82
CA LYS A 251 31.08 3.92 -2.03
C LYS A 251 29.93 3.38 -1.18
N ARG A 252 28.97 4.22 -0.84
CA ARG A 252 27.78 3.87 -0.05
C ARG A 252 26.51 3.82 -0.90
N ALA A 253 26.54 4.37 -2.10
CA ALA A 253 25.40 4.30 -3.01
C ALA A 253 25.03 2.84 -3.30
N ALA A 254 23.76 2.48 -3.08
CA ALA A 254 23.25 1.13 -3.30
C ALA A 254 23.32 0.72 -4.80
N ARG A 255 23.37 1.70 -5.71
CA ARG A 255 23.60 1.51 -7.14
C ARG A 255 24.64 2.51 -7.66
N PRO A 256 25.64 2.08 -8.45
CA PRO A 256 26.41 3.02 -9.24
C PRO A 256 25.48 3.67 -10.28
N VAL A 257 25.42 5.00 -10.31
CA VAL A 257 24.65 5.78 -11.31
C VAL A 257 25.30 5.60 -12.69
N GLN A 258 25.02 4.49 -13.37
CA GLN A 258 25.57 4.22 -14.70
C GLN A 258 24.60 4.70 -15.78
N VAL A 259 24.75 5.96 -16.18
CA VAL A 259 24.00 6.63 -17.27
C VAL A 259 23.97 5.82 -18.59
N GLN A 260 24.98 4.96 -18.84
CA GLN A 260 25.05 4.12 -20.04
C GLN A 260 24.06 2.94 -20.06
N LYS A 261 23.63 2.39 -18.92
CA LYS A 261 22.67 1.28 -18.87
C LYS A 261 21.21 1.71 -19.13
N VAL A 262 20.91 2.99 -18.93
CA VAL A 262 19.56 3.55 -19.08
C VAL A 262 19.06 3.42 -20.53
N GLY A 263 19.93 3.66 -21.52
CA GLY A 263 19.57 3.57 -22.94
C GLY A 263 19.26 2.15 -23.44
N GLU A 264 19.98 1.13 -22.95
CA GLU A 264 19.72 -0.27 -23.30
C GLU A 264 18.46 -0.80 -22.63
N GLY A 265 18.23 -0.42 -21.36
CA GLY A 265 17.01 -0.76 -20.63
C GLY A 265 15.75 -0.17 -21.26
N MET A 266 15.80 1.08 -21.72
CA MET A 266 14.67 1.75 -22.39
C MET A 266 14.32 1.08 -23.73
N ALA A 267 15.34 0.68 -24.51
CA ALA A 267 15.11 -0.05 -25.76
C ALA A 267 14.47 -1.43 -25.53
N LEU A 268 14.90 -2.13 -24.47
CA LEU A 268 14.29 -3.40 -24.07
C LEU A 268 12.85 -3.21 -23.59
N ALA A 269 12.59 -2.14 -22.81
CA ALA A 269 11.26 -1.81 -22.31
C ALA A 269 10.27 -1.57 -23.44
N GLU A 270 10.64 -0.72 -24.39
CA GLU A 270 9.78 -0.43 -25.54
C GLU A 270 9.58 -1.67 -26.43
N ALA A 271 10.63 -2.46 -26.65
CA ALA A 271 10.53 -3.70 -27.41
C ALA A 271 9.61 -4.74 -26.73
N LEU A 272 9.71 -4.90 -25.41
CA LEU A 272 8.86 -5.80 -24.65
C LEU A 272 7.41 -5.33 -24.65
N ARG A 273 7.17 -4.05 -24.36
CA ARG A 273 5.85 -3.41 -24.41
C ARG A 273 5.19 -3.61 -25.76
N GLN A 274 5.88 -3.29 -26.85
CA GLN A 274 5.37 -3.43 -28.20
C GLN A 274 5.02 -4.90 -28.54
N ARG A 275 5.85 -5.86 -28.11
CA ARG A 275 5.57 -7.29 -28.31
C ARG A 275 4.33 -7.74 -27.54
N LEU A 276 4.13 -7.26 -26.31
CA LEU A 276 2.94 -7.58 -25.52
C LEU A 276 1.67 -6.98 -26.15
N ILE A 277 1.76 -5.73 -26.65
CA ILE A 277 0.67 -5.08 -27.41
C ILE A 277 0.30 -5.92 -28.64
N GLU A 278 1.31 -6.39 -29.39
CA GLU A 278 1.10 -7.20 -30.60
C GLU A 278 0.47 -8.57 -30.34
N VAL A 279 0.68 -9.14 -29.15
CA VAL A 279 0.00 -10.38 -28.74
C VAL A 279 -1.50 -10.15 -28.56
N GLY A 280 -1.91 -8.99 -28.04
CA GLY A 280 -3.32 -8.69 -27.76
C GLY A 280 -4.01 -9.77 -26.92
N GLY A 281 -5.25 -10.13 -27.22
CA GLY A 281 -5.97 -11.21 -26.51
C GLY A 281 -5.50 -12.64 -26.82
N GLU A 282 -4.41 -12.84 -27.56
CA GLU A 282 -3.91 -14.18 -27.90
C GLU A 282 -3.00 -14.79 -26.82
N LYS A 283 -2.77 -16.10 -26.86
CA LYS A 283 -1.89 -16.75 -25.89
C LYS A 283 -0.45 -16.26 -26.02
N LEU A 284 0.16 -15.83 -24.90
CA LEU A 284 1.58 -15.46 -24.82
C LEU A 284 2.50 -16.52 -25.48
N PRO A 285 3.29 -16.12 -26.50
CA PRO A 285 4.27 -17.00 -27.14
C PRO A 285 5.42 -17.40 -26.22
N GLN A 286 5.96 -18.60 -26.41
CA GLN A 286 7.08 -19.12 -25.59
C GLN A 286 8.34 -18.25 -25.71
N GLU A 287 8.52 -17.58 -26.85
CA GLU A 287 9.65 -16.69 -27.12
C GLU A 287 9.69 -15.48 -26.19
N ILE A 288 8.54 -15.05 -25.65
CA ILE A 288 8.47 -13.95 -24.68
C ILE A 288 8.94 -14.44 -23.30
N TYR A 289 8.51 -15.63 -22.87
CA TYR A 289 9.00 -16.24 -21.63
C TYR A 289 10.52 -16.42 -21.67
N THR A 290 11.07 -16.96 -22.76
CA THR A 290 12.52 -17.12 -22.93
C THR A 290 13.25 -15.78 -22.86
N LEU A 291 12.73 -14.73 -23.52
CA LEU A 291 13.33 -13.39 -23.47
C LEU A 291 13.40 -12.86 -22.02
N CYS A 292 12.29 -13.00 -21.28
CA CYS A 292 12.19 -12.56 -19.91
C CYS A 292 13.13 -13.34 -18.98
N GLU A 293 13.27 -14.65 -19.16
CA GLU A 293 14.19 -15.48 -18.41
C GLU A 293 15.66 -15.11 -18.66
N GLU A 294 16.02 -14.85 -19.92
CA GLU A 294 17.38 -14.48 -20.33
C GLU A 294 17.80 -13.08 -19.83
N ASN A 295 16.82 -12.18 -19.59
CA ASN A 295 17.04 -10.78 -19.23
C ASN A 295 16.41 -10.40 -17.88
N ARG A 296 16.25 -11.38 -16.99
CA ARG A 296 15.48 -11.28 -15.73
C ARG A 296 15.63 -9.95 -14.98
N GLU A 297 16.85 -9.57 -14.62
CA GLU A 297 17.12 -8.36 -13.81
C GLU A 297 16.68 -7.07 -14.50
N ALA A 298 16.77 -7.01 -15.84
CA ALA A 298 16.38 -5.84 -16.61
C ALA A 298 14.87 -5.79 -16.86
N VAL A 299 14.21 -6.94 -17.05
CA VAL A 299 12.78 -6.99 -17.38
C VAL A 299 11.87 -6.88 -16.17
N ILE A 300 12.29 -7.28 -14.96
CA ILE A 300 11.42 -7.25 -13.78
C ILE A 300 10.88 -5.84 -13.51
N PRO A 301 11.71 -4.77 -13.44
CA PRO A 301 11.20 -3.41 -13.22
C PRO A 301 10.22 -2.96 -14.33
N ILE A 302 10.55 -3.29 -15.58
CA ILE A 302 9.69 -2.97 -16.74
C ILE A 302 8.33 -3.66 -16.62
N LEU A 303 8.32 -4.93 -16.22
CA LEU A 303 7.08 -5.70 -16.06
C LEU A 303 6.26 -5.20 -14.87
N ILE A 304 6.91 -4.74 -13.78
CA ILE A 304 6.23 -4.08 -12.67
C ILE A 304 5.49 -2.82 -13.17
N ASP A 305 6.19 -1.96 -13.91
CA ASP A 305 5.62 -0.73 -14.47
C ASP A 305 4.44 -1.04 -15.42
N LEU A 306 4.61 -2.02 -16.31
CA LEU A 306 3.55 -2.43 -17.24
C LEU A 306 2.35 -3.08 -16.55
N ALA A 307 2.55 -3.75 -15.43
CA ALA A 307 1.47 -4.35 -14.65
C ALA A 307 0.64 -3.28 -13.92
N ALA A 308 1.27 -2.17 -13.51
CA ALA A 308 0.63 -1.05 -12.81
C ALA A 308 0.07 0.04 -13.75
N ASP A 309 0.22 -0.12 -15.07
CA ASP A 309 -0.22 0.87 -16.06
C ASP A 309 -1.75 0.80 -16.28
N GLU A 310 -2.47 1.68 -15.57
CA GLU A 310 -3.94 1.82 -15.67
C GLU A 310 -4.41 2.19 -17.08
N GLU A 311 -3.63 2.95 -17.85
CA GLU A 311 -4.01 3.33 -19.22
C GLU A 311 -3.98 2.11 -20.14
N LEU A 312 -2.99 1.24 -19.98
CA LEU A 312 -2.88 -0.01 -20.73
C LEU A 312 -3.89 -1.08 -20.28
N ALA A 313 -4.51 -0.93 -19.12
CA ALA A 313 -5.57 -1.82 -18.64
C ALA A 313 -6.92 -1.57 -19.34
N LEU A 314 -7.11 -0.41 -19.97
CA LEU A 314 -8.34 -0.08 -20.68
C LEU A 314 -8.55 -0.95 -21.92
N VAL A 315 -9.80 -1.35 -22.18
CA VAL A 315 -10.17 -2.19 -23.32
C VAL A 315 -9.83 -1.52 -24.66
N GLU A 316 -9.90 -0.19 -24.72
CA GLU A 316 -9.58 0.60 -25.91
C GLU A 316 -8.08 0.85 -26.09
N ALA A 317 -7.24 0.48 -25.11
CA ALA A 317 -5.80 0.66 -25.18
C ALA A 317 -5.15 -0.28 -26.22
N PRO A 318 -3.95 0.06 -26.72
CA PRO A 318 -3.16 -0.88 -27.51
C PRO A 318 -2.94 -2.20 -26.75
N GLY A 319 -3.27 -3.32 -27.40
CA GLY A 319 -3.24 -4.63 -26.75
C GLY A 319 -4.54 -5.00 -26.01
N GLU A 320 -5.59 -4.19 -26.14
CA GLU A 320 -6.97 -4.49 -25.69
C GLU A 320 -7.09 -4.79 -24.18
N GLY A 321 -6.29 -4.12 -23.35
CA GLY A 321 -6.27 -4.36 -21.89
C GLY A 321 -5.40 -5.54 -21.43
N PHE A 322 -4.79 -6.30 -22.36
CA PHE A 322 -4.06 -7.53 -22.00
C PHE A 322 -2.62 -7.32 -21.55
N VAL A 323 -2.03 -6.14 -21.78
CA VAL A 323 -0.62 -5.89 -21.45
C VAL A 323 -0.36 -6.03 -19.94
N PRO A 324 -1.14 -5.40 -19.03
CA PRO A 324 -0.94 -5.57 -17.60
C PRO A 324 -1.15 -7.02 -17.13
N ILE A 325 -2.13 -7.72 -17.71
CA ILE A 325 -2.41 -9.14 -17.41
C ILE A 325 -1.20 -10.00 -17.74
N TYR A 326 -0.59 -9.81 -18.91
CA TYR A 326 0.61 -10.54 -19.29
C TYR A 326 1.82 -10.16 -18.43
N ALA A 327 1.92 -8.89 -18.05
CA ALA A 327 3.00 -8.45 -17.18
C ALA A 327 2.91 -9.14 -15.81
N ALA A 328 1.75 -9.14 -15.15
CA ALA A 328 1.50 -9.87 -13.90
C ALA A 328 1.82 -11.37 -14.02
N ARG A 329 1.36 -12.02 -15.11
CA ARG A 329 1.66 -13.43 -15.39
C ARG A 329 3.16 -13.71 -15.48
N LEU A 330 3.89 -12.88 -16.23
CA LEU A 330 5.33 -13.03 -16.41
C LEU A 330 6.09 -12.79 -15.10
N LEU A 331 5.65 -11.84 -14.26
CA LEU A 331 6.22 -11.63 -12.92
C LEU A 331 6.06 -12.87 -12.04
N GLY A 332 4.88 -13.50 -12.06
CA GLY A 332 4.61 -14.78 -11.38
C GLY A 332 5.49 -15.91 -11.90
N HIS A 333 5.60 -16.06 -13.23
CA HIS A 333 6.46 -17.06 -13.87
C HIS A 333 7.94 -16.89 -13.48
N LEU A 334 8.41 -15.65 -13.46
CA LEU A 334 9.76 -15.33 -13.03
C LEU A 334 9.93 -15.50 -11.51
N LYS A 335 8.88 -15.57 -10.70
CA LYS A 335 8.99 -15.49 -9.23
C LYS A 335 9.70 -14.21 -8.80
N ALA A 336 9.28 -13.08 -9.35
CA ALA A 336 9.85 -11.76 -9.05
C ALA A 336 9.39 -11.29 -7.67
N ALA A 337 10.25 -11.42 -6.66
CA ALA A 337 9.91 -11.01 -5.28
C ALA A 337 9.66 -9.50 -5.19
N GLU A 338 10.35 -8.73 -6.02
CA GLU A 338 10.24 -7.27 -6.13
C GLU A 338 8.85 -6.81 -6.58
N ALA A 339 8.09 -7.68 -7.25
CA ALA A 339 6.75 -7.35 -7.76
C ALA A 339 5.63 -7.57 -6.73
N VAL A 340 5.92 -8.18 -5.58
CA VAL A 340 4.89 -8.53 -4.60
C VAL A 340 4.05 -7.33 -4.17
N PRO A 341 4.63 -6.15 -3.80
CA PRO A 341 3.82 -4.98 -3.42
C PRO A 341 2.85 -4.56 -4.53
N THR A 342 3.33 -4.45 -5.76
CA THR A 342 2.51 -4.09 -6.92
C THR A 342 1.39 -5.10 -7.18
N LEU A 343 1.67 -6.40 -7.08
CA LEU A 343 0.64 -7.42 -7.27
C LEU A 343 -0.41 -7.41 -6.15
N ILE A 344 0.00 -7.09 -4.91
CA ILE A 344 -0.94 -6.87 -3.80
C ILE A 344 -1.81 -5.64 -4.09
N ASP A 345 -1.22 -4.55 -4.57
CA ASP A 345 -1.92 -3.32 -4.91
C ASP A 345 -2.96 -3.54 -6.02
N LEU A 346 -2.61 -4.32 -7.06
CA LEU A 346 -3.55 -4.71 -8.12
C LEU A 346 -4.76 -5.51 -7.59
N VAL A 347 -4.57 -6.36 -6.59
CA VAL A 347 -5.69 -7.07 -5.94
C VAL A 347 -6.49 -6.14 -5.05
N ALA A 348 -5.84 -5.15 -4.42
CA ALA A 348 -6.48 -4.22 -3.51
C ALA A 348 -7.33 -3.17 -4.21
N GLU A 349 -6.99 -2.84 -5.45
CA GLU A 349 -7.65 -1.81 -6.26
C GLU A 349 -8.55 -2.41 -7.35
N GLY A 350 -8.34 -3.67 -7.72
CA GLY A 350 -9.10 -4.37 -8.74
C GLY A 350 -10.38 -5.03 -8.22
N GLU A 351 -11.29 -5.32 -9.14
CA GLU A 351 -12.55 -5.99 -8.86
C GLU A 351 -12.41 -7.52 -9.01
N PRO A 352 -13.06 -8.35 -8.17
CA PRO A 352 -12.90 -9.81 -8.23
C PRO A 352 -13.24 -10.48 -9.57
N ASN A 353 -14.05 -9.82 -10.42
CA ASN A 353 -14.42 -10.31 -11.75
C ASN A 353 -13.43 -9.92 -12.85
N GLU A 354 -12.41 -9.11 -12.54
CA GLU A 354 -11.37 -8.71 -13.49
C GLU A 354 -10.33 -9.81 -13.69
N ILE A 355 -9.87 -9.95 -14.93
CA ILE A 355 -8.84 -10.94 -15.26
C ILE A 355 -7.51 -10.56 -14.60
N LEU A 356 -7.18 -9.26 -14.54
CA LEU A 356 -5.96 -8.75 -13.92
C LEU A 356 -5.91 -9.08 -12.42
N PHE A 357 -7.03 -8.89 -11.71
CA PHE A 357 -7.18 -9.28 -10.30
C PHE A 357 -6.82 -10.76 -10.08
N SER A 358 -7.43 -11.66 -10.86
CA SER A 358 -7.17 -13.10 -10.75
C SER A 358 -5.72 -13.44 -11.10
N GLU A 359 -5.15 -12.80 -12.12
CA GLU A 359 -3.77 -13.02 -12.54
C GLU A 359 -2.77 -12.53 -11.49
N ALA A 360 -3.05 -11.41 -10.81
CA ALA A 360 -2.22 -10.91 -9.72
C ALA A 360 -2.20 -11.89 -8.53
N ILE A 361 -3.35 -12.47 -8.17
CA ILE A 361 -3.43 -13.57 -7.18
C ILE A 361 -2.57 -14.75 -7.61
N TYR A 362 -2.74 -15.26 -8.84
CA TYR A 362 -1.95 -16.40 -9.32
C TYR A 362 -0.45 -16.10 -9.35
N ALA A 363 -0.06 -14.86 -9.67
CA ALA A 363 1.32 -14.43 -9.67
C ALA A 363 1.91 -14.42 -8.24
N LEU A 364 1.18 -13.90 -7.24
CA LEU A 364 1.58 -13.94 -5.84
C LEU A 364 1.78 -15.38 -5.34
N GLU A 365 0.85 -16.28 -5.66
CA GLU A 365 0.95 -17.70 -5.32
C GLU A 365 2.16 -18.37 -5.99
N ALA A 366 2.46 -18.02 -7.25
CA ALA A 366 3.60 -18.55 -8.00
C ALA A 366 4.95 -18.05 -7.45
N ILE A 367 5.00 -16.81 -6.95
CA ILE A 367 6.15 -16.23 -6.25
C ILE A 367 6.42 -17.02 -4.96
N GLY A 368 5.38 -17.28 -4.15
CA GLY A 368 5.46 -18.14 -2.96
C GLY A 368 6.02 -17.43 -1.72
N GLU A 369 7.02 -18.02 -1.05
CA GLU A 369 7.58 -17.52 0.24
C GLU A 369 7.89 -16.01 0.28
N PRO A 370 8.44 -15.38 -0.79
CA PRO A 370 8.69 -13.93 -0.77
C PRO A 370 7.43 -13.08 -0.59
N ALA A 371 6.24 -13.61 -0.88
CA ALA A 371 4.97 -12.92 -0.69
C ALA A 371 4.46 -12.93 0.77
N VAL A 372 4.99 -13.81 1.63
CA VAL A 372 4.47 -14.04 2.98
C VAL A 372 4.53 -12.79 3.85
N GLU A 373 5.70 -12.17 3.96
CA GLU A 373 5.87 -10.99 4.82
C GLU A 373 5.09 -9.77 4.31
N PRO A 374 5.14 -9.40 3.02
CA PRO A 374 4.31 -8.33 2.48
C PRO A 374 2.80 -8.57 2.68
N LEU A 375 2.31 -9.81 2.52
CA LEU A 375 0.91 -10.13 2.79
C LEU A 375 0.57 -9.96 4.28
N PHE A 376 1.44 -10.39 5.20
CA PHE A 376 1.21 -10.12 6.63
C PHE A 376 1.21 -8.63 6.97
N GLN A 377 2.08 -7.85 6.33
CA GLN A 377 2.05 -6.39 6.47
C GLN A 377 0.74 -5.81 5.94
N PHE A 378 0.25 -6.27 4.78
CA PHE A 378 -1.04 -5.85 4.24
C PHE A 378 -2.21 -6.18 5.19
N MET A 379 -2.27 -7.41 5.69
CA MET A 379 -3.29 -7.80 6.67
C MET A 379 -3.23 -6.97 7.96
N ARG A 380 -2.03 -6.56 8.37
CA ARG A 380 -1.82 -5.82 9.61
C ARG A 380 -2.15 -4.34 9.50
N TYR A 381 -1.68 -3.67 8.45
CA TYR A 381 -1.71 -2.20 8.37
C TYR A 381 -2.75 -1.66 7.40
N SER A 382 -3.15 -2.42 6.37
CA SER A 382 -4.11 -1.91 5.40
C SER A 382 -5.47 -1.62 6.05
N ARG A 383 -6.18 -0.62 5.54
CA ARG A 383 -7.57 -0.28 5.88
C ARG A 383 -8.58 -0.89 4.92
N LEU A 384 -8.12 -1.53 3.84
CA LEU A 384 -8.96 -2.09 2.78
C LEU A 384 -9.45 -3.48 3.17
N ARG A 385 -10.55 -3.53 3.93
CA ARG A 385 -11.11 -4.77 4.49
C ARG A 385 -11.46 -5.82 3.44
N GLU A 386 -12.12 -5.38 2.37
CA GLU A 386 -12.49 -6.26 1.26
C GLU A 386 -11.25 -6.84 0.57
N ALA A 387 -10.24 -6.01 0.28
CA ALA A 387 -8.97 -6.47 -0.25
C ALA A 387 -8.25 -7.49 0.67
N LYS A 388 -8.31 -7.28 2.00
CA LYS A 388 -7.78 -8.26 2.96
C LYS A 388 -8.54 -9.59 2.87
N ALA A 389 -9.86 -9.56 2.76
CA ALA A 389 -10.66 -10.77 2.60
C ALA A 389 -10.31 -11.50 1.30
N ASN A 390 -10.14 -10.76 0.20
CA ASN A 390 -9.72 -11.26 -1.10
C ASN A 390 -8.33 -11.92 -1.08
N LEU A 391 -7.39 -11.38 -0.29
CA LEU A 391 -6.03 -11.92 -0.16
C LEU A 391 -5.90 -13.03 0.90
N ALA A 392 -6.94 -13.30 1.69
CA ALA A 392 -6.88 -14.30 2.76
C ALA A 392 -6.59 -15.74 2.26
N PRO A 393 -7.24 -16.23 1.17
CA PRO A 393 -6.90 -17.54 0.62
C PRO A 393 -5.46 -17.60 0.09
N THR A 394 -5.00 -16.53 -0.57
CA THR A 394 -3.62 -16.41 -1.06
C THR A 394 -2.62 -16.51 0.08
N LEU A 395 -2.87 -15.81 1.20
CA LEU A 395 -2.03 -15.88 2.40
C LEU A 395 -1.89 -17.32 2.91
N VAL A 396 -3.00 -18.07 3.03
CA VAL A 396 -2.97 -19.47 3.46
C VAL A 396 -2.12 -20.32 2.52
N LYS A 397 -2.28 -20.13 1.21
CA LYS A 397 -1.55 -20.90 0.21
C LYS A 397 -0.04 -20.65 0.21
N VAL A 398 0.40 -19.41 0.44
CA VAL A 398 1.83 -19.07 0.44
C VAL A 398 2.50 -19.20 1.80
N ALA A 399 1.80 -18.90 2.90
CA ALA A 399 2.35 -18.96 4.26
C ALA A 399 2.15 -20.33 4.91
N GLY A 400 1.12 -21.09 4.49
CA GLY A 400 0.80 -22.40 5.04
C GLY A 400 0.64 -22.37 6.56
N GLU A 401 1.39 -23.25 7.24
CA GLU A 401 1.37 -23.44 8.69
C GLU A 401 2.16 -22.37 9.49
N ASP A 402 2.52 -21.22 8.91
CA ASP A 402 3.10 -20.10 9.68
C ASP A 402 2.22 -19.79 10.90
N GLU A 403 2.83 -19.74 12.08
CA GLU A 403 2.13 -19.59 13.36
C GLU A 403 1.29 -18.30 13.43
N ARG A 404 1.61 -17.31 12.58
CA ARG A 404 0.90 -16.03 12.45
C ARG A 404 -0.35 -16.13 11.57
N THR A 405 -0.49 -17.14 10.72
CA THR A 405 -1.61 -17.25 9.77
C THR A 405 -2.94 -17.33 10.50
N PHE A 406 -3.10 -18.29 11.42
CA PHE A 406 -4.33 -18.44 12.21
C PHE A 406 -4.74 -17.16 12.98
N PRO A 407 -3.89 -16.56 13.85
CA PRO A 407 -4.28 -15.36 14.58
C PRO A 407 -4.53 -14.14 13.66
N THR A 408 -3.97 -14.13 12.46
CA THR A 408 -4.25 -13.09 11.45
C THR A 408 -5.65 -13.28 10.86
N LEU A 409 -5.99 -14.49 10.41
CA LEU A 409 -7.33 -14.80 9.87
C LEU A 409 -8.43 -14.68 10.93
N ALA A 410 -8.16 -15.09 12.17
CA ALA A 410 -9.10 -14.94 13.28
C ALA A 410 -9.45 -13.48 13.55
N ARG A 411 -8.46 -12.58 13.52
CA ARG A 411 -8.68 -11.14 13.66
C ARG A 411 -9.45 -10.58 12.45
N LEU A 412 -9.09 -11.03 11.25
CA LEU A 412 -9.76 -10.59 10.02
C LEU A 412 -11.23 -10.99 10.00
N LEU A 413 -11.58 -12.18 10.52
CA LEU A 413 -12.96 -12.65 10.64
C LEU A 413 -13.82 -11.71 11.51
N GLU A 414 -13.23 -11.07 12.52
CA GLU A 414 -13.88 -10.08 13.37
C GLU A 414 -13.95 -8.69 12.71
N GLU A 415 -12.98 -8.35 11.86
CA GLU A 415 -12.85 -7.03 11.21
C GLU A 415 -13.80 -6.85 10.01
N VAL A 416 -14.01 -7.90 9.23
CA VAL A 416 -14.71 -7.89 7.94
C VAL A 416 -16.20 -8.20 8.12
N SER A 417 -17.08 -7.62 7.31
CA SER A 417 -18.51 -7.95 7.22
C SER A 417 -18.80 -8.96 6.10
N TRP A 418 -20.01 -9.53 6.05
CA TRP A 418 -20.39 -10.47 4.99
C TRP A 418 -20.32 -9.84 3.60
N ASP A 419 -20.80 -8.61 3.46
CA ASP A 419 -20.72 -7.82 2.21
C ASP A 419 -19.27 -7.50 1.80
N GLU A 420 -18.34 -7.40 2.75
CA GLU A 420 -16.91 -7.16 2.49
C GLU A 420 -16.13 -8.48 2.24
N GLY A 421 -16.82 -9.60 2.00
CA GLY A 421 -16.17 -10.86 1.62
C GLY A 421 -15.79 -11.79 2.77
N LYS A 422 -16.44 -11.70 3.94
CA LYS A 422 -16.19 -12.60 5.09
C LYS A 422 -16.20 -14.10 4.71
N ALA A 423 -17.00 -14.50 3.73
CA ALA A 423 -17.03 -15.87 3.21
C ALA A 423 -15.63 -16.37 2.78
N LEU A 424 -14.82 -15.50 2.15
CA LEU A 424 -13.45 -15.84 1.75
C LEU A 424 -12.53 -16.08 2.95
N VAL A 425 -12.72 -15.33 4.04
CA VAL A 425 -11.97 -15.52 5.29
C VAL A 425 -12.35 -16.84 5.96
N VAL A 426 -13.65 -17.18 5.93
CA VAL A 426 -14.19 -18.45 6.42
C VAL A 426 -13.61 -19.62 5.62
N MET A 427 -13.60 -19.54 4.28
CA MET A 427 -12.95 -20.53 3.41
C MET A 427 -11.45 -20.65 3.70
N ALA A 428 -10.74 -19.53 3.87
CA ALA A 428 -9.31 -19.54 4.19
C ALA A 428 -9.03 -20.26 5.53
N LEU A 429 -9.90 -20.14 6.53
CA LEU A 429 -9.79 -20.89 7.78
C LEU A 429 -10.01 -22.40 7.59
N ALA A 430 -10.89 -22.80 6.67
CA ALA A 430 -11.07 -24.19 6.25
C ALA A 430 -9.80 -24.74 5.60
N ASP A 431 -9.27 -24.02 4.60
CA ASP A 431 -8.06 -24.39 3.86
C ASP A 431 -6.83 -24.50 4.77
N LEU A 432 -6.75 -23.67 5.81
CA LEU A 432 -5.70 -23.76 6.83
C LEU A 432 -5.81 -25.05 7.66
N GLY A 433 -7.01 -25.62 7.80
CA GLY A 433 -7.28 -26.86 8.52
C GLY A 433 -7.12 -26.76 10.04
N ASP A 434 -7.02 -25.55 10.60
CA ASP A 434 -6.77 -25.34 12.01
C ASP A 434 -8.06 -25.42 12.83
N ARG A 435 -8.18 -26.48 13.64
CA ARG A 435 -9.35 -26.70 14.51
C ARG A 435 -9.59 -25.62 15.55
N ARG A 436 -8.63 -24.72 15.80
CA ARG A 436 -8.83 -23.51 16.62
C ARG A 436 -9.89 -22.58 16.01
N ALA A 437 -10.22 -22.71 14.72
CA ALA A 437 -11.27 -21.95 14.06
C ALA A 437 -12.69 -22.38 14.47
N VAL A 438 -12.89 -23.63 14.91
CA VAL A 438 -14.23 -24.20 15.17
C VAL A 438 -15.07 -23.35 16.13
N PRO A 439 -14.56 -22.86 17.29
CA PRO A 439 -15.35 -21.98 18.16
C PRO A 439 -15.73 -20.65 17.49
N LEU A 440 -14.83 -20.07 16.69
CA LEU A 440 -15.09 -18.79 16.01
C LEU A 440 -16.16 -18.95 14.94
N LEU A 441 -16.10 -20.06 14.19
CA LEU A 441 -17.09 -20.40 13.17
C LEU A 441 -18.47 -20.66 13.78
N TRP A 442 -18.52 -21.26 14.98
CA TRP A 442 -19.78 -21.38 15.72
C TRP A 442 -20.39 -20.01 16.04
N ASP A 443 -19.58 -19.09 16.55
CA ASP A 443 -20.04 -17.74 16.85
C ASP A 443 -20.55 -17.02 15.58
N GLN A 444 -19.85 -17.19 14.45
CA GLN A 444 -20.31 -16.64 13.17
C GLN A 444 -21.62 -17.26 12.71
N LEU A 445 -21.77 -18.58 12.81
CA LEU A 445 -22.98 -19.29 12.41
C LEU A 445 -24.21 -18.86 13.20
N GLU A 446 -24.05 -18.61 14.51
CA GLU A 446 -25.12 -18.11 15.36
C GLU A 446 -25.54 -16.67 15.01
N SER A 447 -24.61 -15.88 14.48
CA SER A 447 -24.80 -14.48 14.10
C SER A 447 -25.22 -14.28 12.63
N ALA A 448 -25.06 -15.28 11.77
CA ALA A 448 -25.33 -15.18 10.35
C ALA A 448 -26.83 -15.06 10.07
N GLU A 449 -27.22 -13.96 9.40
CA GLU A 449 -28.62 -13.66 9.10
C GLU A 449 -29.07 -14.30 7.80
N GLU A 450 -28.21 -14.33 6.78
CA GLU A 450 -28.55 -14.90 5.47
C GLU A 450 -28.33 -16.41 5.43
N ALA A 451 -29.11 -17.10 4.60
CA ALA A 451 -28.98 -18.55 4.44
C ALA A 451 -27.67 -18.92 3.72
N VAL A 452 -27.21 -18.07 2.80
CA VAL A 452 -25.96 -18.28 2.06
C VAL A 452 -24.76 -18.24 3.01
N ASP A 453 -24.67 -17.21 3.86
CA ASP A 453 -23.61 -17.09 4.87
C ASP A 453 -23.56 -18.30 5.80
N ARG A 454 -24.74 -18.75 6.26
CA ARG A 454 -24.85 -19.95 7.11
C ARG A 454 -24.31 -21.19 6.39
N GLN A 455 -24.63 -21.36 5.11
CA GLN A 455 -24.16 -22.49 4.33
C GLN A 455 -22.63 -22.52 4.19
N GLU A 456 -21.99 -21.36 3.97
CA GLU A 456 -20.53 -21.26 3.88
C GLU A 456 -19.84 -21.66 5.20
N VAL A 457 -20.37 -21.19 6.34
CA VAL A 457 -19.83 -21.54 7.66
C VAL A 457 -20.06 -23.03 7.98
N LEU A 458 -21.20 -23.58 7.60
CA LEU A 458 -21.51 -25.00 7.77
C LEU A 458 -20.56 -25.90 6.98
N ALA A 459 -20.33 -25.57 5.70
CA ALA A 459 -19.38 -26.30 4.85
C ALA A 459 -17.98 -26.31 5.48
N THR A 460 -17.54 -25.16 5.97
CA THR A 460 -16.25 -24.99 6.66
C THR A 460 -16.15 -25.84 7.93
N LEU A 461 -17.22 -25.87 8.75
CA LEU A 461 -17.27 -26.70 9.95
C LEU A 461 -17.18 -28.20 9.60
N GLU A 462 -17.85 -28.63 8.53
CA GLU A 462 -17.78 -30.01 8.04
C GLU A 462 -16.36 -30.37 7.58
N GLU A 463 -15.70 -29.51 6.83
CA GLU A 463 -14.30 -29.70 6.38
C GLU A 463 -13.32 -29.81 7.55
N LEU A 464 -13.55 -29.04 8.63
CA LEU A 464 -12.79 -29.14 9.87
C LEU A 464 -13.17 -30.36 10.73
N GLY A 465 -14.07 -31.22 10.24
CA GLY A 465 -14.49 -32.47 10.86
C GLY A 465 -15.43 -32.27 12.05
N VAL A 466 -16.28 -31.26 12.01
CA VAL A 466 -17.48 -31.15 12.86
C VAL A 466 -18.60 -31.92 12.15
N PRO A 467 -19.14 -33.00 12.75
CA PRO A 467 -20.07 -33.86 12.05
C PRO A 467 -21.44 -33.19 11.89
N GLY A 468 -22.11 -33.43 10.76
CA GLY A 468 -23.44 -32.87 10.45
C GLY A 468 -24.56 -33.29 11.40
N ASP A 469 -24.36 -34.34 12.21
CA ASP A 469 -25.30 -34.78 13.24
C ASP A 469 -25.00 -34.18 14.63
N ASP A 470 -24.13 -33.17 14.69
CA ASP A 470 -23.88 -32.41 15.91
C ASP A 470 -25.18 -31.80 16.44
N GLU A 471 -25.46 -32.04 17.73
CA GLU A 471 -26.70 -31.61 18.37
C GLU A 471 -26.91 -30.09 18.31
N ARG A 472 -25.82 -29.32 18.24
CA ARG A 472 -25.85 -27.86 18.07
C ARG A 472 -26.31 -27.48 16.66
N LEU A 473 -25.82 -28.15 15.62
CA LEU A 473 -26.26 -27.95 14.23
C LEU A 473 -27.77 -28.18 14.13
N LEU A 474 -28.21 -29.34 14.62
CA LEU A 474 -29.63 -29.70 14.59
C LEU A 474 -30.50 -28.73 15.40
N ALA A 475 -29.98 -28.14 16.47
CA ALA A 475 -30.69 -27.12 17.25
C ALA A 475 -30.82 -25.79 16.49
N LEU A 476 -29.76 -25.37 15.78
CA LEU A 476 -29.75 -24.16 14.96
C LEU A 476 -30.65 -24.30 13.73
N GLU A 477 -30.58 -25.42 13.01
CA GLU A 477 -31.47 -25.70 11.88
C GLU A 477 -32.95 -25.61 12.31
N ARG A 478 -33.32 -26.23 13.43
CA ARG A 478 -34.68 -26.14 13.98
C ARG A 478 -35.10 -24.72 14.32
N ARG A 479 -34.17 -23.88 14.78
CA ARG A 479 -34.42 -22.47 15.09
C ARG A 479 -34.65 -21.67 13.80
N TRP A 480 -33.80 -21.84 12.80
CA TRP A 480 -33.88 -21.12 11.54
C TRP A 480 -35.12 -21.47 10.73
N VAL A 481 -35.46 -22.76 10.61
CA VAL A 481 -36.70 -23.17 9.94
C VAL A 481 -37.91 -22.53 10.62
N ARG A 482 -37.88 -22.42 11.96
CA ARG A 482 -38.94 -21.71 12.70
C ARG A 482 -38.98 -20.22 12.38
N GLU A 483 -37.83 -19.55 12.34
CA GLU A 483 -37.73 -18.11 12.04
C GLU A 483 -38.13 -17.78 10.60
N GLU A 484 -37.73 -18.57 9.62
CA GLU A 484 -38.08 -18.41 8.20
C GLU A 484 -39.59 -18.61 7.98
N ILE A 485 -40.16 -19.62 8.61
CA ILE A 485 -41.61 -19.84 8.61
C ILE A 485 -42.31 -18.67 9.29
N LEU A 486 -41.89 -18.24 10.49
CA LEU A 486 -42.47 -17.06 11.16
C LEU A 486 -42.47 -15.82 10.25
N SER A 487 -41.37 -15.53 9.56
CA SER A 487 -41.25 -14.40 8.62
C SER A 487 -42.21 -14.51 7.43
N ARG A 488 -42.24 -15.68 6.79
CA ARG A 488 -43.13 -15.95 5.64
C ARG A 488 -44.60 -15.86 6.05
N TRP A 489 -44.94 -16.36 7.23
CA TRP A 489 -46.29 -16.31 7.79
C TRP A 489 -46.72 -14.91 8.22
N ASP A 490 -45.83 -14.07 8.77
CA ASP A 490 -46.16 -12.68 9.14
C ASP A 490 -46.56 -11.85 7.90
N THR A 491 -45.85 -12.04 6.79
CA THR A 491 -46.15 -11.41 5.49
C THR A 491 -47.50 -11.89 4.92
N VAL A 492 -47.80 -13.18 5.05
CA VAL A 492 -49.08 -13.75 4.59
C VAL A 492 -50.24 -13.27 5.47
N ILE A 493 -50.10 -13.32 6.80
CA ILE A 493 -51.15 -12.98 7.76
C ILE A 493 -51.50 -11.47 7.70
N THR A 494 -50.52 -10.60 7.47
CA THR A 494 -50.77 -9.16 7.32
C THR A 494 -51.52 -8.78 6.03
N GLY A 495 -51.48 -9.63 5.00
CA GLY A 495 -52.23 -9.47 3.75
C GLY A 495 -53.62 -10.13 3.73
N VAL A 496 -53.93 -10.99 4.70
CA VAL A 496 -55.18 -11.75 4.75
C VAL A 496 -56.32 -10.88 5.31
N THR A 497 -57.29 -10.58 4.44
CA THR A 497 -58.49 -9.79 4.81
C THR A 497 -59.76 -10.64 4.97
N ASP A 498 -59.72 -11.91 4.55
CA ASP A 498 -60.84 -12.85 4.62
C ASP A 498 -60.37 -14.26 5.08
N PRO A 499 -61.02 -14.86 6.10
CA PRO A 499 -60.80 -16.24 6.53
C PRO A 499 -60.88 -17.32 5.44
N GLN A 500 -61.51 -17.06 4.29
CA GLN A 500 -61.57 -18.01 3.17
C GLN A 500 -60.27 -18.01 2.34
N MET A 501 -59.66 -16.83 2.15
CA MET A 501 -58.37 -16.68 1.47
C MET A 501 -57.24 -17.39 2.22
N LEU A 502 -57.23 -17.31 3.56
CA LEU A 502 -56.28 -18.05 4.37
C LEU A 502 -56.41 -19.58 4.19
N ARG A 503 -57.64 -20.06 4.01
CA ARG A 503 -57.95 -21.49 3.92
C ARG A 503 -57.50 -22.06 2.57
N GLU A 504 -57.74 -21.32 1.49
CA GLU A 504 -57.28 -21.66 0.14
C GLU A 504 -55.74 -21.63 0.06
N MET A 505 -55.07 -20.65 0.70
CA MET A 505 -53.61 -20.59 0.75
C MET A 505 -52.97 -21.74 1.55
N ILE A 506 -53.61 -22.21 2.63
CA ILE A 506 -53.14 -23.38 3.39
C ILE A 506 -53.24 -24.65 2.54
N GLU A 507 -54.34 -24.83 1.80
CA GLU A 507 -54.53 -25.97 0.91
C GLU A 507 -53.54 -25.97 -0.27
N GLU A 508 -53.23 -24.79 -0.84
CA GLU A 508 -52.27 -24.64 -1.93
C GLU A 508 -50.81 -24.90 -1.49
N MET A 509 -50.48 -24.57 -0.24
CA MET A 509 -49.15 -24.84 0.35
C MET A 509 -48.94 -26.31 0.75
N GLU A 510 -49.99 -27.00 1.22
CA GLU A 510 -49.93 -28.46 1.49
C GLU A 510 -49.60 -29.25 0.21
N ASP A 511 -50.00 -28.73 -0.95
CA ASP A 511 -49.69 -29.32 -2.27
C ASP A 511 -48.26 -28.96 -2.75
N GLU A 512 -47.74 -27.75 -2.51
CA GLU A 512 -46.36 -27.36 -2.89
C GLU A 512 -45.27 -28.00 -2.00
N GLU A 513 -45.49 -28.12 -0.68
CA GLU A 513 -44.50 -28.71 0.24
C GLU A 513 -44.34 -30.23 0.06
N ALA A 514 -45.33 -30.89 -0.55
CA ALA A 514 -45.26 -32.31 -0.89
C ALA A 514 -44.20 -32.64 -1.97
N GLU A 515 -43.75 -31.65 -2.75
CA GLU A 515 -42.81 -31.87 -3.87
C GLU A 515 -41.35 -31.46 -3.59
N GLY A 516 -41.05 -30.69 -2.53
CA GLY A 516 -39.75 -29.99 -2.44
C GLY A 516 -38.85 -30.24 -1.22
N PHE A 517 -39.38 -30.51 -0.03
CA PHE A 517 -38.58 -30.48 1.21
C PHE A 517 -38.94 -31.64 2.14
N GLN A 518 -38.01 -32.57 2.40
CA GLN A 518 -38.20 -33.63 3.40
C GLN A 518 -38.06 -33.07 4.83
N VAL A 519 -39.07 -32.33 5.29
CA VAL A 519 -39.16 -31.81 6.67
C VAL A 519 -40.43 -32.32 7.38
N ALA A 520 -40.81 -33.56 7.10
CA ALA A 520 -42.04 -34.19 7.58
C ALA A 520 -42.28 -34.13 9.12
N PRO A 521 -41.25 -34.20 10.00
CA PRO A 521 -41.49 -34.09 11.44
C PRO A 521 -41.74 -32.65 11.92
N LEU A 522 -41.23 -31.64 11.21
CA LEU A 522 -41.35 -30.23 11.61
C LEU A 522 -42.65 -29.61 11.08
N ALA A 523 -43.11 -30.01 9.89
CA ALA A 523 -44.41 -29.59 9.32
C ALA A 523 -45.59 -29.93 10.25
N HIS A 524 -45.58 -31.09 10.90
CA HIS A 524 -46.58 -31.45 11.93
C HIS A 524 -46.49 -30.58 13.19
N TRP A 525 -45.27 -30.20 13.60
CA TRP A 525 -45.07 -29.33 14.77
C TRP A 525 -45.49 -27.87 14.50
N ILE A 526 -45.25 -27.39 13.28
CA ILE A 526 -45.61 -26.05 12.81
C ILE A 526 -47.12 -25.94 12.59
N THR A 527 -47.74 -26.93 11.93
CA THR A 527 -49.21 -26.98 11.81
C THR A 527 -49.86 -27.02 13.20
N ASP A 528 -49.41 -27.87 14.13
CA ASP A 528 -50.00 -27.92 15.48
C ASP A 528 -49.80 -26.63 16.30
N TYR A 529 -48.61 -26.01 16.26
CA TYR A 529 -48.31 -24.79 17.03
C TYR A 529 -49.02 -23.55 16.48
N TYR A 530 -49.07 -23.38 15.16
CA TYR A 530 -49.77 -22.26 14.53
C TYR A 530 -51.27 -22.46 14.50
N PHE A 531 -51.78 -23.69 14.39
CA PHE A 531 -53.21 -23.96 14.53
C PHE A 531 -53.70 -23.58 15.94
N LEU A 532 -52.88 -23.77 16.97
CA LEU A 532 -53.17 -23.33 18.34
C LEU A 532 -53.11 -21.81 18.52
N GLN A 533 -52.13 -21.11 17.92
CA GLN A 533 -52.08 -19.64 17.95
C GLN A 533 -53.17 -18.98 17.08
N LEU A 534 -53.48 -19.53 15.91
CA LEU A 534 -54.59 -19.08 15.07
C LEU A 534 -55.95 -19.38 15.71
N ALA A 535 -56.14 -20.54 16.35
CA ALA A 535 -57.34 -20.81 17.12
C ALA A 535 -57.52 -19.78 18.25
N TRP A 536 -56.43 -19.31 18.85
CA TRP A 536 -56.44 -18.27 19.88
C TRP A 536 -56.76 -16.87 19.31
N VAL A 537 -56.13 -16.46 18.20
CA VAL A 537 -56.39 -15.16 17.53
C VAL A 537 -57.80 -15.11 16.92
N VAL A 538 -58.25 -16.18 16.27
CA VAL A 538 -59.61 -16.30 15.73
C VAL A 538 -60.64 -16.32 16.86
N SER A 539 -60.35 -17.00 17.99
CA SER A 539 -61.22 -16.93 19.17
C SER A 539 -61.30 -15.52 19.76
N MET A 540 -60.19 -14.79 19.85
CA MET A 540 -60.15 -13.39 20.32
C MET A 540 -60.86 -12.41 19.36
N THR A 541 -60.75 -12.64 18.06
CA THR A 541 -61.38 -11.79 17.02
C THR A 541 -62.89 -12.07 16.92
N LEU A 542 -63.32 -13.32 17.15
CA LEU A 542 -64.74 -13.67 17.25
C LEU A 542 -65.36 -13.23 18.58
N LEU A 543 -64.64 -13.35 19.70
CA LEU A 543 -65.09 -12.87 21.01
C LEU A 543 -65.21 -11.33 21.07
N SER A 544 -64.30 -10.59 20.43
CA SER A 544 -64.37 -9.11 20.37
C SER A 544 -65.43 -8.58 19.39
N ARG A 545 -65.93 -9.41 18.47
CA ARG A 545 -67.10 -9.08 17.62
C ARG A 545 -68.43 -9.37 18.32
N ASP A 546 -68.51 -10.39 19.17
CA ASP A 546 -69.76 -10.75 19.86
C ASP A 546 -70.10 -9.77 21.01
N GLU A 547 -69.10 -9.16 21.66
CA GLU A 547 -69.33 -8.10 22.67
C GLU A 547 -69.86 -6.79 22.06
N ARG A 548 -69.64 -6.52 20.76
CA ARG A 548 -70.19 -5.34 20.07
C ARG A 548 -71.63 -5.54 19.56
N THR A 549 -72.18 -6.75 19.66
CA THR A 549 -73.57 -7.07 19.30
C THR A 549 -74.49 -7.28 20.52
N MET A 550 -73.99 -7.05 21.74
CA MET A 550 -74.78 -7.09 22.98
C MET A 550 -74.80 -5.76 23.79
N THR A 551 -74.74 -4.60 23.11
CA THR A 551 -75.20 -3.31 23.67
C THR A 551 -76.09 -2.56 22.71
#